data_AF-A0A933P9G0-F1
#
_entry.id   AF-A0A933P9G0-F1
#
_cell.length_a   1.000
_cell.length_b   1.000
_cell.length_c   1.000
_cell.angle_alpha   90.00
_cell.angle_beta   90.00
_cell.angle_gamma   90.00
#
_symmetry.space_group_name_H-M   'P 1'
#
loop_
_entity.id
_entity.type
_entity.pdbx_description
1 polymer ?
#
loop_
_entity_poly.entity_id
_entity_poly.type
_entity_poly.pdbx_seq_one_letter_code
_entity_poly.pdbx_strand_id
1 'polypeptide(L)'
;EPDTVSVLASALATRVRWSSPFDVVPSERLGGPWAGSVERVLSTPGYGHQVAVVPDGAGLVGAHVAVSEDGGLVVLSAVADAAVPRDDVLRVAHTLAVRAATAEAGDLLPDAVDAFDLPLGAGHSWTVSEGRELIVGGGDRTARTTGLLPAWEASTELDLTVDERLGMRSAADTLVDLLGPLPAPSVEARQVAVARYTAAGFEAAAVTAMAVAAGAMMPREGLLRRVEVRFARPYAVVAVARDVDAAGAGAWHGVPVFSAWVEEPAEAFAPEHEAWG
;
A
#
# COMPACT_ATOMS: atom_id res chain seq x y z
N GLU A 1 -25.23 -37.54 1.52
CA GLU A 1 -24.99 -36.25 2.21
C GLU A 1 -26.08 -35.28 1.71
N PRO A 2 -26.13 -33.99 2.08
CA PRO A 2 -26.63 -33.00 1.13
C PRO A 2 -25.76 -33.03 -0.13
N ASP A 3 -26.35 -33.04 -1.32
CA ASP A 3 -25.58 -33.04 -2.57
C ASP A 3 -25.17 -31.59 -2.89
N THR A 4 -23.89 -31.26 -2.66
CA THR A 4 -23.35 -29.92 -2.93
C THR A 4 -23.42 -29.60 -4.41
N VAL A 5 -24.17 -28.54 -4.76
CA VAL A 5 -24.54 -28.21 -6.14
C VAL A 5 -23.54 -27.25 -6.78
N SER A 6 -23.03 -26.29 -6.00
CA SER A 6 -22.01 -25.34 -6.46
C SER A 6 -21.20 -24.79 -5.30
N VAL A 7 -19.92 -24.55 -5.54
CA VAL A 7 -19.03 -23.86 -4.59
C VAL A 7 -18.28 -22.78 -5.37
N LEU A 8 -18.56 -21.52 -5.05
CA LEU A 8 -17.77 -20.37 -5.49
C LEU A 8 -16.78 -20.03 -4.38
N ALA A 9 -15.59 -20.65 -4.43
CA ALA A 9 -14.49 -20.31 -3.55
C ALA A 9 -13.46 -19.45 -4.31
N SER A 10 -13.22 -18.23 -3.83
CA SER A 10 -12.13 -17.38 -4.31
C SER A 10 -11.08 -17.21 -3.21
N ALA A 11 -9.82 -17.43 -3.53
CA ALA A 11 -8.70 -17.22 -2.62
C ALA A 11 -7.69 -16.28 -3.29
N LEU A 12 -7.56 -15.06 -2.77
CA LEU A 12 -6.52 -14.12 -3.21
C LEU A 12 -5.37 -14.09 -2.21
N ALA A 13 -4.23 -14.58 -2.67
CA ALA A 13 -2.92 -14.37 -2.06
C ALA A 13 -1.98 -13.88 -3.17
N THR A 14 -1.80 -12.56 -3.27
CA THR A 14 -0.85 -11.97 -4.20
C THR A 14 0.54 -12.08 -3.59
N ARG A 15 1.52 -12.59 -4.35
CA ARG A 15 2.91 -12.79 -3.92
C ARG A 15 3.83 -12.02 -4.85
N VAL A 16 4.11 -10.75 -4.53
CA VAL A 16 5.01 -9.88 -5.32
C VAL A 16 6.14 -9.26 -4.50
N ARG A 17 7.25 -8.97 -5.18
CA ARG A 17 8.50 -8.42 -4.62
C ARG A 17 8.47 -6.91 -4.78
N TRP A 18 9.02 -6.12 -3.85
CA TRP A 18 9.16 -4.68 -4.11
C TRP A 18 10.27 -4.41 -5.14
N SER A 19 10.07 -3.44 -6.04
CA SER A 19 11.13 -2.97 -6.95
C SER A 19 12.31 -2.31 -6.20
N SER A 20 12.10 -1.95 -4.94
CA SER A 20 13.12 -1.48 -4.00
C SER A 20 12.69 -1.86 -2.58
N PRO A 21 13.36 -2.84 -1.93
CA PRO A 21 13.03 -3.25 -0.55
C PRO A 21 13.09 -2.09 0.45
N PHE A 22 12.34 -2.20 1.55
CA PHE A 22 12.41 -1.24 2.65
C PHE A 22 13.69 -1.40 3.48
N ASP A 23 14.21 -0.26 3.96
CA ASP A 23 15.14 -0.24 5.09
C ASP A 23 14.36 -0.60 6.37
N VAL A 24 15.03 -1.23 7.35
CA VAL A 24 14.43 -1.54 8.65
C VAL A 24 15.07 -0.70 9.74
N VAL A 25 14.25 0.00 10.53
CA VAL A 25 14.69 0.99 11.53
C VAL A 25 13.99 0.79 12.88
N PRO A 26 14.56 1.26 14.01
CA PRO A 26 13.92 1.17 15.33
C PRO A 26 12.58 1.91 15.39
N SER A 27 11.60 1.33 16.11
CA SER A 27 10.21 1.79 16.10
C SER A 27 9.97 3.15 16.77
N GLU A 28 10.92 3.66 17.56
CA GLU A 28 10.86 4.99 18.16
C GLU A 28 10.81 6.10 17.10
N ARG A 29 11.29 5.84 15.87
CA ARG A 29 11.12 6.78 14.75
C ARG A 29 9.66 6.89 14.30
N LEU A 30 8.90 5.80 14.30
CA LEU A 30 7.48 5.80 13.90
C LEU A 30 6.66 6.69 14.84
N GLY A 31 6.88 6.54 16.16
CA GLY A 31 6.14 7.28 17.17
C GLY A 31 4.64 6.92 17.18
N GLY A 32 3.80 7.84 17.67
CA GLY A 32 2.34 7.68 17.69
C GLY A 32 1.83 6.52 18.58
N PRO A 33 0.54 6.15 18.44
CA PRO A 33 -0.09 5.05 19.19
C PRO A 33 0.63 3.69 19.11
N TRP A 34 1.33 3.38 18.02
CA TRP A 34 2.05 2.12 17.84
C TRP A 34 3.52 2.14 18.28
N ALA A 35 4.01 3.24 18.87
CA ALA A 35 5.38 3.32 19.40
C ALA A 35 5.63 2.23 20.45
N GLY A 36 6.65 1.39 20.24
CA GLY A 36 6.98 0.28 21.15
C GLY A 36 5.97 -0.89 21.15
N SER A 37 5.00 -0.92 20.22
CA SER A 37 4.20 -2.13 19.96
C SER A 37 5.01 -3.21 19.20
N VAL A 38 6.09 -2.77 18.54
CA VAL A 38 7.08 -3.57 17.81
C VAL A 38 8.47 -2.98 18.10
N GLU A 39 9.54 -3.76 17.92
CA GLU A 39 10.92 -3.27 18.08
C GLU A 39 11.37 -2.48 16.83
N ARG A 40 10.98 -2.93 15.64
CA ARG A 40 11.39 -2.31 14.36
C ARG A 40 10.24 -2.12 13.39
N VAL A 41 10.43 -1.15 12.49
CA VAL A 41 9.48 -0.70 11.48
C VAL A 41 10.16 -0.55 10.11
N LEU A 42 9.35 -0.50 9.05
CA LEU A 42 9.79 -0.24 7.69
C LEU A 42 10.03 1.27 7.47
N SER A 43 11.14 1.59 6.81
CA SER A 43 11.50 2.93 6.33
C SER A 43 11.64 2.87 4.81
N THR A 44 10.97 3.77 4.10
CA THR A 44 11.03 3.78 2.63
C THR A 44 12.48 4.00 2.15
N PRO A 45 12.95 3.23 1.16
CA PRO A 45 14.29 3.37 0.61
C PRO A 45 14.48 4.72 -0.09
N GLY A 46 15.73 5.12 -0.32
CA GLY A 46 16.09 6.41 -0.93
C GLY A 46 15.69 6.58 -2.41
N TYR A 47 15.08 5.58 -3.04
CA TYR A 47 14.57 5.59 -4.42
C TYR A 47 13.48 4.51 -4.59
N GLY A 48 12.78 4.52 -5.72
CA GLY A 48 11.78 3.49 -6.08
C GLY A 48 10.41 3.66 -5.41
N HIS A 49 10.37 3.94 -4.11
CA HIS A 49 9.13 4.28 -3.39
C HIS A 49 8.84 5.78 -3.45
N GLN A 50 7.55 6.15 -3.51
CA GLN A 50 7.10 7.54 -3.49
C GLN A 50 6.31 7.81 -2.21
N VAL A 51 6.52 8.98 -1.61
CA VAL A 51 5.85 9.40 -0.38
C VAL A 51 5.54 10.89 -0.48
N ALA A 52 4.31 11.27 -0.13
CA ALA A 52 3.88 12.66 -0.16
C ALA A 52 2.78 12.95 0.88
N VAL A 53 2.46 14.23 1.02
CA VAL A 53 1.17 14.68 1.56
C VAL A 53 0.30 15.10 0.38
N VAL A 54 -0.90 14.55 0.28
CA VAL A 54 -1.82 14.74 -0.86
C VAL A 54 -3.16 15.29 -0.35
N PRO A 55 -3.78 16.27 -1.03
CA PRO A 55 -5.11 16.77 -0.69
C PRO A 55 -6.22 15.91 -1.33
N ASP A 56 -7.23 15.55 -0.53
CA ASP A 56 -8.51 14.97 -0.99
C ASP A 56 -9.68 15.73 -0.32
N GLY A 57 -10.93 15.39 -0.66
CA GLY A 57 -12.11 15.81 0.09
C GLY A 57 -12.10 15.40 1.57
N ALA A 58 -11.30 14.40 1.97
CA ALA A 58 -11.03 14.05 3.36
C ALA A 58 -10.03 14.99 4.08
N GLY A 59 -9.48 16.00 3.40
CA GLY A 59 -8.40 16.87 3.87
C GLY A 59 -7.03 16.41 3.37
N LEU A 60 -5.96 16.75 4.10
CA LEU A 60 -4.61 16.27 3.78
C LEU A 60 -4.40 14.83 4.26
N VAL A 61 -3.82 14.00 3.41
CA VAL A 61 -3.55 12.57 3.65
C VAL A 61 -2.08 12.27 3.38
N GLY A 62 -1.43 11.57 4.32
CA GLY A 62 -0.09 11.02 4.09
C GLY A 62 -0.20 9.79 3.18
N ALA A 63 0.41 9.84 2.00
CA ALA A 63 0.37 8.77 1.01
C ALA A 63 1.77 8.18 0.80
N HIS A 64 1.85 6.85 0.69
CA HIS A 64 3.05 6.12 0.24
C HIS A 64 2.65 5.16 -0.87
N VAL A 65 3.50 5.03 -1.90
CA VAL A 65 3.34 4.08 -3.01
C VAL A 65 4.59 3.23 -3.15
N ALA A 66 4.39 1.91 -3.21
CA ALA A 66 5.35 0.92 -3.65
C ALA A 66 4.87 0.27 -4.96
N VAL A 67 5.81 -0.25 -5.75
CA VAL A 67 5.55 -0.95 -7.01
C VAL A 67 6.29 -2.29 -6.99
N SER A 68 5.72 -3.32 -7.61
CA SER A 68 6.37 -4.62 -7.69
C SER A 68 7.59 -4.65 -8.62
N GLU A 69 8.49 -5.62 -8.44
CA GLU A 69 9.69 -5.85 -9.27
C GLU A 69 9.35 -6.04 -10.76
N ASP A 70 8.20 -6.68 -11.06
CA ASP A 70 7.66 -6.87 -12.41
C ASP A 70 6.81 -5.69 -12.91
N GLY A 71 6.57 -4.67 -12.08
CA GLY A 71 5.70 -3.53 -12.37
C GLY A 71 4.20 -3.82 -12.37
N GLY A 72 3.77 -5.09 -12.23
CA GLY A 72 2.39 -5.54 -12.41
C GLY A 72 1.44 -5.22 -11.24
N LEU A 73 1.94 -4.77 -10.09
CA LEU A 73 1.15 -4.36 -8.93
C LEU A 73 1.65 -3.02 -8.37
N VAL A 74 0.72 -2.09 -8.15
CA VAL A 74 0.96 -0.84 -7.42
C VAL A 74 0.22 -0.92 -6.08
N VAL A 75 0.94 -0.69 -4.98
CA VAL A 75 0.37 -0.78 -3.62
C VAL A 75 0.53 0.57 -2.92
N LEU A 76 -0.60 1.17 -2.56
CA LEU A 76 -0.67 2.47 -1.91
C LEU A 76 -1.15 2.35 -0.46
N SER A 77 -0.44 3.01 0.45
CA SER A 77 -0.83 3.22 1.85
C SER A 77 -1.32 4.67 2.04
N ALA A 78 -2.43 4.87 2.76
CA ALA A 78 -3.02 6.19 3.02
C ALA A 78 -3.38 6.40 4.50
N VAL A 79 -2.79 7.41 5.15
CA VAL A 79 -3.04 7.79 6.56
C VAL A 79 -3.52 9.24 6.69
N ALA A 80 -4.80 9.40 7.06
CA ALA A 80 -5.45 10.68 7.31
C ALA A 80 -5.36 11.09 8.80
N ASP A 81 -5.96 12.21 9.18
CA ASP A 81 -6.15 12.59 10.59
C ASP A 81 -7.01 11.54 11.31
N ALA A 82 -6.79 11.33 12.62
CA ALA A 82 -7.54 10.36 13.41
C ALA A 82 -9.04 10.69 13.59
N ALA A 83 -9.46 11.92 13.28
CA ALA A 83 -10.86 12.32 13.23
C ALA A 83 -11.57 12.01 11.89
N VAL A 84 -10.85 11.58 10.85
CA VAL A 84 -11.43 11.22 9.56
C VAL A 84 -12.05 9.81 9.63
N PRO A 85 -13.31 9.60 9.19
CA PRO A 85 -13.93 8.27 9.17
C PRO A 85 -13.14 7.26 8.32
N ARG A 86 -13.03 6.02 8.80
CA ARG A 86 -12.40 4.88 8.11
C ARG A 86 -12.82 4.77 6.63
N ASP A 87 -14.11 4.89 6.36
CA ASP A 87 -14.67 4.72 5.02
C ASP A 87 -14.24 5.84 4.06
N ASP A 88 -14.04 7.06 4.56
CA ASP A 88 -13.45 8.16 3.78
C ASP A 88 -11.98 7.91 3.49
N VAL A 89 -11.20 7.42 4.46
CA VAL A 89 -9.77 7.08 4.23
C VAL A 89 -9.64 5.95 3.21
N LEU A 90 -10.50 4.93 3.27
CA LEU A 90 -10.57 3.86 2.27
C LEU A 90 -10.97 4.39 0.88
N ARG A 91 -11.96 5.30 0.80
CA ARG A 91 -12.34 5.99 -0.45
C ARG A 91 -11.16 6.79 -1.04
N VAL A 92 -10.40 7.52 -0.22
CA VAL A 92 -9.19 8.22 -0.67
C VAL A 92 -8.16 7.21 -1.19
N ALA A 93 -7.89 6.16 -0.42
CA ALA A 93 -6.89 5.15 -0.77
C ALA A 93 -7.20 4.48 -2.12
N HIS A 94 -8.45 4.07 -2.36
CA HIS A 94 -8.87 3.55 -3.67
C HIS A 94 -8.70 4.58 -4.79
N THR A 95 -9.09 5.84 -4.54
CA THR A 95 -8.99 6.91 -5.55
C THR A 95 -7.54 7.18 -5.95
N LEU A 96 -6.62 7.29 -4.97
CA LEU A 96 -5.21 7.53 -5.22
C LEU A 96 -4.51 6.29 -5.80
N ALA A 97 -4.85 5.08 -5.34
CA ALA A 97 -4.20 3.85 -5.80
C ALA A 97 -4.50 3.56 -7.28
N VAL A 98 -5.74 3.80 -7.71
CA VAL A 98 -6.11 3.69 -9.13
C VAL A 98 -5.38 4.75 -9.95
N ARG A 99 -5.34 6.02 -9.52
CA ARG A 99 -4.55 7.08 -10.19
C ARG A 99 -3.07 6.69 -10.34
N ALA A 100 -2.45 6.16 -9.30
CA ALA A 100 -1.06 5.71 -9.31
C ALA A 100 -0.82 4.54 -10.29
N ALA A 101 -1.74 3.57 -10.35
CA ALA A 101 -1.64 2.44 -11.28
C ALA A 101 -1.81 2.87 -12.74
N THR A 102 -2.72 3.83 -13.01
CA THR A 102 -2.98 4.38 -14.36
C THR A 102 -2.11 5.60 -14.70
N ALA A 103 -1.08 5.92 -13.92
CA ALA A 103 -0.26 7.11 -14.12
C ALA A 103 0.72 6.93 -15.30
N GLU A 104 0.72 7.88 -16.23
CA GLU A 104 1.65 7.96 -17.35
C GLU A 104 3.06 8.39 -16.88
N ALA A 105 3.89 7.40 -16.61
CA ALA A 105 5.34 7.46 -16.35
C ALA A 105 5.83 8.36 -15.19
N GLY A 106 6.35 7.71 -14.15
CA GLY A 106 7.36 8.29 -13.24
C GLY A 106 6.84 9.08 -12.05
N ASP A 107 5.70 9.77 -12.16
CA ASP A 107 5.00 10.38 -11.02
C ASP A 107 3.74 9.57 -10.68
N LEU A 108 3.68 9.03 -9.46
CA LEU A 108 2.56 8.22 -8.97
C LEU A 108 1.68 8.99 -7.97
N LEU A 109 2.07 10.21 -7.59
CA LEU A 109 1.36 11.10 -6.67
C LEU A 109 1.31 12.54 -7.21
N PRO A 110 0.84 12.80 -8.45
CA PRO A 110 0.96 14.10 -9.12
C PRO A 110 0.14 15.24 -8.46
N ASP A 111 -0.81 14.89 -7.60
CA ASP A 111 -1.57 15.85 -6.77
C ASP A 111 -0.83 16.24 -5.46
N ALA A 112 0.42 15.81 -5.26
CA ALA A 112 1.20 16.07 -4.05
C ALA A 112 1.45 17.55 -3.76
N VAL A 113 1.39 17.91 -2.47
CA VAL A 113 1.79 19.25 -2.00
C VAL A 113 3.32 19.36 -2.02
N ASP A 114 3.88 20.46 -2.54
CA ASP A 114 5.33 20.73 -2.45
C ASP A 114 5.74 20.74 -0.97
N ALA A 115 6.77 19.95 -0.63
CA ALA A 115 7.34 19.88 0.70
C ALA A 115 7.76 21.25 1.27
N PHE A 116 8.05 22.23 0.41
CA PHE A 116 8.35 23.62 0.80
C PHE A 116 7.11 24.42 1.22
N ASP A 117 5.93 24.11 0.68
CA ASP A 117 4.66 24.76 1.01
C ASP A 117 3.99 24.14 2.25
N LEU A 118 4.37 22.92 2.63
CA LEU A 118 3.97 22.35 3.93
C LEU A 118 4.57 23.16 5.10
N PRO A 119 3.78 23.50 6.14
CA PRO A 119 4.30 24.20 7.33
C PRO A 119 5.36 23.38 8.09
N LEU A 120 6.39 24.08 8.60
CA LEU A 120 7.41 23.47 9.48
C LEU A 120 6.78 23.03 10.82
N GLY A 121 7.24 21.89 11.35
CA GLY A 121 6.72 21.29 12.58
C GLY A 121 5.90 20.02 12.34
N ALA A 122 5.00 19.69 13.26
CA ALA A 122 4.17 18.49 13.16
C ALA A 122 2.84 18.75 12.44
N GLY A 123 2.53 17.93 11.43
CA GLY A 123 1.17 17.67 10.98
C GLY A 123 0.58 16.46 11.71
N HIS A 124 -0.58 15.97 11.26
CA HIS A 124 -1.28 14.87 11.95
C HIS A 124 -0.61 13.50 11.75
N SER A 125 0.03 13.26 10.62
CA SER A 125 0.77 12.01 10.30
C SER A 125 2.14 12.27 9.70
N TRP A 126 2.70 13.47 9.86
CA TRP A 126 4.05 13.78 9.38
C TRP A 126 4.75 14.85 10.21
N THR A 127 6.08 14.88 10.13
CA THR A 127 6.89 16.00 10.64
C THR A 127 7.64 16.65 9.48
N VAL A 128 7.54 17.97 9.36
CA VAL A 128 8.30 18.79 8.41
C VAL A 128 9.45 19.46 9.15
N SER A 129 10.68 19.32 8.65
CA SER A 129 11.87 20.00 9.18
C SER A 129 12.75 20.53 8.06
N GLU A 130 13.65 21.46 8.38
CA GLU A 130 14.51 22.12 7.40
C GLU A 130 15.90 22.37 7.98
N GLY A 131 16.94 22.21 7.15
CA GLY A 131 18.34 22.39 7.55
C GLY A 131 19.25 22.69 6.36
N ARG A 132 20.50 23.07 6.65
CA ARG A 132 21.56 23.23 5.63
C ARG A 132 22.42 21.98 5.57
N GLU A 133 22.45 21.33 4.41
CA GLU A 133 23.23 20.10 4.18
C GLU A 133 23.84 20.05 2.78
N LEU A 134 24.78 19.12 2.58
CA LEU A 134 25.41 18.88 1.29
C LEU A 134 24.47 18.14 0.34
N ILE A 135 23.88 18.88 -0.60
CA ILE A 135 22.99 18.39 -1.65
C ILE A 135 23.82 17.92 -2.85
N VAL A 136 23.76 16.61 -3.14
CA VAL A 136 24.22 16.04 -4.42
C VAL A 136 23.28 16.54 -5.52
N GLY A 137 23.82 16.95 -6.66
CA GLY A 137 23.07 17.58 -7.76
C GLY A 137 23.23 19.11 -7.81
N GLY A 138 23.43 19.76 -6.65
CA GLY A 138 23.91 21.13 -6.57
C GLY A 138 22.91 22.25 -6.89
N GLY A 139 21.64 22.10 -6.49
CA GLY A 139 20.65 23.20 -6.45
C GLY A 139 20.53 23.85 -5.07
N ASP A 140 19.99 25.08 -5.01
CA ASP A 140 19.90 25.90 -3.79
C ASP A 140 19.01 25.29 -2.69
N ARG A 141 17.99 24.53 -3.09
CA ARG A 141 17.05 23.84 -2.20
C ARG A 141 16.69 22.45 -2.76
N THR A 142 16.41 21.49 -1.89
CA THR A 142 15.84 20.18 -2.27
C THR A 142 14.91 19.64 -1.20
N ALA A 143 14.02 18.74 -1.58
CA ALA A 143 13.11 18.04 -0.69
C ALA A 143 13.50 16.56 -0.56
N ARG A 144 13.26 15.97 0.62
CA ARG A 144 13.28 14.52 0.83
C ARG A 144 12.07 14.13 1.68
N THR A 145 11.18 13.32 1.12
CA THR A 145 10.11 12.67 1.87
C THR A 145 10.54 11.26 2.26
N THR A 146 10.15 10.81 3.45
CA THR A 146 10.38 9.43 3.93
C THR A 146 9.11 8.93 4.60
N GLY A 147 8.73 7.70 4.28
CA GLY A 147 7.61 7.00 4.92
C GLY A 147 8.14 6.05 5.99
N LEU A 148 7.50 6.07 7.16
CA LEU A 148 7.67 5.12 8.25
C LEU A 148 6.35 4.39 8.47
N LEU A 149 6.35 3.07 8.31
CA LEU A 149 5.19 2.19 8.44
C LEU A 149 5.61 0.88 9.14
N PRO A 150 4.75 0.24 9.94
CA PRO A 150 5.04 -1.10 10.45
C PRO A 150 5.01 -2.12 9.30
N ALA A 151 5.58 -3.31 9.53
CA ALA A 151 5.14 -4.48 8.77
C ALA A 151 3.71 -4.84 9.22
N TRP A 152 2.95 -5.62 8.45
CA TRP A 152 1.65 -6.10 8.88
C TRP A 152 1.23 -7.37 8.13
N GLU A 153 0.30 -8.11 8.73
CA GLU A 153 -0.40 -9.24 8.11
C GLU A 153 -1.91 -9.01 8.27
N ALA A 154 -2.67 -9.32 7.22
CA ALA A 154 -4.13 -9.33 7.26
C ALA A 154 -4.64 -10.63 6.64
N SER A 155 -5.59 -11.28 7.31
CA SER A 155 -6.32 -12.43 6.78
C SER A 155 -7.81 -12.28 7.07
N THR A 156 -8.66 -12.72 6.14
CA THR A 156 -10.12 -12.70 6.31
C THR A 156 -10.76 -13.79 5.45
N GLU A 157 -11.65 -14.57 6.07
CA GLU A 157 -12.61 -15.43 5.36
C GLU A 157 -14.00 -14.79 5.45
N LEU A 158 -14.70 -14.69 4.32
CA LEU A 158 -16.05 -14.14 4.19
C LEU A 158 -16.98 -15.17 3.57
N ASP A 159 -18.11 -15.45 4.21
CA ASP A 159 -19.27 -16.07 3.56
C ASP A 159 -20.07 -14.97 2.86
N LEU A 160 -20.01 -14.94 1.53
CA LEU A 160 -20.65 -13.93 0.69
C LEU A 160 -22.19 -14.10 0.66
N THR A 161 -22.72 -15.24 1.11
CA THR A 161 -24.17 -15.48 1.19
C THR A 161 -24.81 -14.83 2.42
N VAL A 162 -24.02 -14.45 3.43
CA VAL A 162 -24.52 -13.83 4.67
C VAL A 162 -24.95 -12.37 4.46
N ASP A 163 -24.29 -11.64 3.56
CA ASP A 163 -24.59 -10.25 3.28
C ASP A 163 -25.52 -10.09 2.06
N GLU A 164 -26.81 -9.86 2.34
CA GLU A 164 -27.84 -9.66 1.30
C GLU A 164 -27.50 -8.54 0.31
N ARG A 165 -26.72 -7.52 0.72
CA ARG A 165 -26.30 -6.41 -0.15
C ARG A 165 -25.36 -6.85 -1.28
N LEU A 166 -24.72 -8.02 -1.15
CA LEU A 166 -23.87 -8.61 -2.20
C LEU A 166 -24.69 -9.37 -3.26
N GLY A 167 -25.98 -9.63 -3.03
CA GLY A 167 -26.85 -10.37 -3.94
C GLY A 167 -26.54 -11.87 -4.14
N MET A 168 -25.40 -12.36 -3.61
CA MET A 168 -24.91 -13.73 -3.83
C MET A 168 -25.89 -14.81 -3.35
N ARG A 169 -26.69 -14.54 -2.30
CA ARG A 169 -27.78 -15.43 -1.89
C ARG A 169 -28.84 -15.58 -2.99
N SER A 170 -29.35 -14.47 -3.51
CA SER A 170 -30.33 -14.48 -4.61
C SER A 170 -29.77 -15.09 -5.90
N ALA A 171 -28.47 -14.94 -6.18
CA ALA A 171 -27.81 -15.61 -7.28
C ALA A 171 -27.71 -17.14 -7.07
N ALA A 172 -27.40 -17.58 -5.85
CA ALA A 172 -27.38 -18.99 -5.47
C ALA A 172 -28.78 -19.63 -5.56
N ASP A 173 -29.82 -18.96 -5.03
CA ASP A 173 -31.21 -19.41 -5.09
C ASP A 173 -31.66 -19.56 -6.56
N THR A 174 -31.33 -18.58 -7.41
CA THR A 174 -31.62 -18.61 -8.87
C THR A 174 -30.89 -19.76 -9.58
N LEU A 175 -29.65 -20.07 -9.18
CA LEU A 175 -28.89 -21.20 -9.74
C LEU A 175 -29.52 -22.55 -9.35
N VAL A 176 -30.02 -22.69 -8.12
CA VAL A 176 -30.72 -23.89 -7.66
C VAL A 176 -32.02 -24.09 -8.46
N ASP A 177 -32.84 -23.05 -8.61
CA ASP A 177 -34.08 -23.10 -9.41
C ASP A 177 -33.82 -23.53 -10.87
N LEU A 178 -32.76 -23.01 -11.49
CA LEU A 178 -32.38 -23.34 -12.87
C LEU A 178 -31.86 -24.77 -13.06
N LEU A 179 -31.30 -25.40 -12.03
CA LEU A 179 -30.79 -26.78 -12.08
C LEU A 179 -31.88 -27.82 -11.78
N GLY A 180 -33.05 -27.40 -11.31
CA GLY A 180 -34.21 -28.25 -11.08
C GLY A 180 -34.19 -28.98 -9.72
N PRO A 181 -35.09 -29.97 -9.51
CA PRO A 181 -35.34 -30.57 -8.20
C PRO A 181 -34.20 -31.50 -7.76
N LEU A 182 -33.19 -30.91 -7.10
CA LEU A 182 -32.07 -31.60 -6.46
C LEU A 182 -32.41 -31.95 -4.99
N PRO A 183 -31.87 -33.05 -4.43
CA PRO A 183 -32.13 -33.43 -3.05
C PRO A 183 -31.26 -32.64 -2.06
N ALA A 184 -31.89 -31.72 -1.32
CA ALA A 184 -31.24 -30.85 -0.33
C ALA A 184 -30.01 -30.08 -0.88
N PRO A 185 -30.22 -29.24 -1.92
CA PRO A 185 -29.14 -28.54 -2.61
C PRO A 185 -28.45 -27.54 -1.68
N SER A 186 -27.11 -27.58 -1.64
CA SER A 186 -26.30 -26.53 -1.03
C SER A 186 -25.49 -25.77 -2.08
N VAL A 187 -25.38 -24.46 -1.88
CA VAL A 187 -24.48 -23.57 -2.61
C VAL A 187 -23.69 -22.76 -1.59
N GLU A 188 -22.36 -22.80 -1.68
CA GLU A 188 -21.48 -21.98 -0.85
C GLU A 188 -20.77 -20.94 -1.70
N ALA A 189 -20.70 -19.70 -1.21
CA ALA A 189 -19.92 -18.63 -1.82
C ALA A 189 -18.98 -18.04 -0.77
N ARG A 190 -17.69 -18.37 -0.84
CA ARG A 190 -16.68 -17.91 0.13
C ARG A 190 -15.54 -17.16 -0.55
N GLN A 191 -15.05 -16.13 0.13
CA GLN A 191 -13.83 -15.43 -0.26
C GLN A 191 -12.82 -15.46 0.87
N VAL A 192 -11.59 -15.89 0.58
CA VAL A 192 -10.44 -15.77 1.46
C VAL A 192 -9.48 -14.74 0.87
N ALA A 193 -9.10 -13.75 1.67
CA ALA A 193 -8.07 -12.77 1.32
C ALA A 193 -6.95 -12.85 2.37
N VAL A 194 -5.71 -12.98 1.92
CA VAL A 194 -4.51 -12.96 2.79
C VAL A 194 -3.45 -12.06 2.18
N ALA A 195 -2.84 -11.22 3.00
CA ALA A 195 -1.79 -10.30 2.62
C ALA A 195 -0.75 -10.17 3.73
N ARG A 196 0.52 -10.10 3.33
CA ARG A 196 1.65 -9.70 4.19
C ARG A 196 2.37 -8.53 3.57
N TYR A 197 2.80 -7.59 4.39
CA TYR A 197 3.51 -6.40 3.97
C TYR A 197 4.83 -6.33 4.72
N THR A 198 5.91 -6.63 4.01
CA THR A 198 7.23 -6.91 4.60
C THR A 198 8.30 -5.99 3.99
N ALA A 199 9.54 -6.11 4.48
CA ALA A 199 10.63 -5.31 3.95
C ALA A 199 11.02 -5.77 2.54
N ALA A 200 10.98 -7.08 2.28
CA ALA A 200 11.35 -7.68 1.00
C ALA A 200 10.23 -7.63 -0.07
N GLY A 201 8.95 -7.54 0.33
CA GLY A 201 7.85 -7.51 -0.63
C GLY A 201 6.46 -7.47 -0.02
N PHE A 202 5.49 -7.74 -0.89
CA PHE A 202 4.22 -8.36 -0.58
C PHE A 202 4.41 -9.89 -0.73
N GLU A 203 5.49 -10.44 -0.11
CA GLU A 203 6.03 -11.82 -0.25
C GLU A 203 6.50 -12.16 -1.69
N ALA A 204 7.64 -12.78 -2.07
CA ALA A 204 8.86 -13.32 -1.45
C ALA A 204 10.04 -13.17 -2.46
N ALA A 205 11.23 -12.73 -2.06
CA ALA A 205 12.10 -11.85 -2.87
C ALA A 205 13.20 -12.42 -3.81
N ALA A 206 13.73 -11.53 -4.66
CA ALA A 206 15.07 -11.54 -5.29
C ALA A 206 15.58 -10.09 -5.41
N VAL A 207 16.85 -9.87 -5.78
CA VAL A 207 17.49 -8.54 -5.75
C VAL A 207 18.38 -8.31 -6.98
N THR A 208 18.08 -7.26 -7.75
CA THR A 208 18.97 -6.73 -8.80
C THR A 208 19.34 -5.27 -8.48
N ALA A 209 20.46 -5.07 -7.77
CA ALA A 209 20.92 -3.74 -7.39
C ALA A 209 21.55 -2.98 -8.59
N MET A 210 20.75 -2.15 -9.27
CA MET A 210 21.28 -1.24 -10.31
C MET A 210 22.04 -0.07 -9.70
N ALA A 211 23.37 -0.16 -9.69
CA ALA A 211 24.24 0.95 -9.32
C ALA A 211 24.19 2.07 -10.37
N VAL A 212 23.44 3.15 -10.09
CA VAL A 212 23.45 4.36 -10.92
C VAL A 212 24.83 5.02 -10.82
N ALA A 213 25.57 5.01 -11.92
CA ALA A 213 26.87 5.67 -12.03
C ALA A 213 26.70 7.20 -12.06
N ALA A 214 26.53 7.81 -10.90
CA ALA A 214 26.53 9.26 -10.74
C ALA A 214 27.90 9.82 -11.15
N GLY A 215 27.99 10.41 -12.35
CA GLY A 215 29.12 11.24 -12.75
C GLY A 215 29.36 12.35 -11.72
N ALA A 216 30.61 12.77 -11.55
CA ALA A 216 31.09 13.51 -10.36
C ALA A 216 30.44 14.90 -10.13
N MET A 217 29.20 14.90 -9.62
CA MET A 217 28.48 16.09 -9.16
C MET A 217 28.93 16.44 -7.75
N MET A 218 29.85 17.41 -7.65
CA MET A 218 30.32 17.95 -6.37
C MET A 218 29.13 18.39 -5.50
N PRO A 219 28.95 17.85 -4.28
CA PRO A 219 27.91 18.31 -3.37
C PRO A 219 28.10 19.79 -3.01
N ARG A 220 27.00 20.52 -2.83
CA ARG A 220 27.01 21.91 -2.34
C ARG A 220 26.10 22.06 -1.13
N GLU A 221 26.44 22.97 -0.22
CA GLU A 221 25.50 23.34 0.83
C GLU A 221 24.25 23.98 0.22
N GLY A 222 23.08 23.48 0.60
CA GLY A 222 21.79 24.04 0.23
C GLY A 222 20.72 23.69 1.26
N LEU A 223 19.51 24.17 1.01
CA LEU A 223 18.38 24.04 1.93
C LEU A 223 17.68 22.68 1.74
N LEU A 224 17.88 21.76 2.67
CA LEU A 224 17.21 20.46 2.67
C LEU A 224 15.94 20.53 3.51
N ARG A 225 14.80 20.50 2.83
CA ARG A 225 13.47 20.29 3.42
C ARG A 225 13.21 18.79 3.57
N ARG A 226 12.80 18.36 4.75
CA ARG A 226 12.44 16.97 5.07
C ARG A 226 10.96 16.88 5.42
N VAL A 227 10.31 15.81 4.97
CA VAL A 227 8.94 15.43 5.36
C VAL A 227 8.95 13.96 5.76
N GLU A 228 8.68 13.65 7.02
CA GLU A 228 8.71 12.29 7.55
C GLU A 228 7.30 11.83 7.90
N VAL A 229 6.65 11.12 6.97
CA VAL A 229 5.29 10.61 7.05
C VAL A 229 5.27 9.31 7.85
N ARG A 230 4.26 9.15 8.71
CA ARG A 230 4.16 8.12 9.75
C ARG A 230 2.79 7.44 9.73
N PHE A 231 2.78 6.19 9.30
CA PHE A 231 1.64 5.29 9.41
C PHE A 231 1.63 4.66 10.80
N ALA A 232 1.48 5.51 11.82
CA ALA A 232 1.66 5.19 13.25
C ALA A 232 0.35 4.89 14.01
N ARG A 233 -0.74 4.70 13.25
CA ARG A 233 -2.13 4.54 13.67
C ARG A 233 -2.91 3.87 12.53
N PRO A 234 -4.15 3.40 12.74
CA PRO A 234 -4.92 2.74 11.70
C PRO A 234 -5.00 3.50 10.38
N TYR A 235 -4.79 2.78 9.28
CA TYR A 235 -4.63 3.34 7.95
C TYR A 235 -5.13 2.38 6.86
N ALA A 236 -5.42 2.92 5.67
CA ALA A 236 -5.88 2.14 4.53
C ALA A 236 -4.71 1.69 3.64
N VAL A 237 -4.79 0.48 3.10
CA VAL A 237 -3.91 0.00 2.01
C VAL A 237 -4.77 -0.51 0.86
N VAL A 238 -4.41 -0.17 -0.37
CA VAL A 238 -5.05 -0.68 -1.59
C VAL A 238 -3.96 -1.12 -2.59
N ALA A 239 -4.09 -2.34 -3.11
CA ALA A 239 -3.27 -2.85 -4.20
C ALA A 239 -4.08 -2.90 -5.50
N VAL A 240 -3.50 -2.38 -6.58
CA VAL A 240 -4.14 -2.22 -7.89
C VAL A 240 -3.26 -2.86 -8.95
N ALA A 241 -3.87 -3.67 -9.82
CA ALA A 241 -3.16 -4.33 -10.91
C ALA A 241 -2.79 -3.32 -12.01
N ARG A 242 -1.55 -3.43 -12.51
CA ARG A 242 -0.99 -2.62 -13.58
C ARG A 242 -0.71 -3.49 -14.81
N ASP A 243 -1.79 -4.05 -15.34
CA ASP A 243 -1.84 -4.89 -16.55
C ASP A 243 -1.65 -4.03 -17.81
N VAL A 244 -0.41 -3.61 -18.10
CA VAL A 244 -0.05 -2.81 -19.29
C VAL A 244 1.18 -3.41 -19.98
N ASP A 245 1.09 -3.61 -21.28
CA ASP A 245 2.17 -4.09 -22.14
C ASP A 245 2.32 -3.24 -23.43
N ALA A 246 3.06 -3.75 -24.41
CA ALA A 246 3.27 -3.06 -25.69
C ALA A 246 2.06 -3.10 -26.65
N ALA A 247 1.03 -3.91 -26.37
CA ALA A 247 -0.23 -3.94 -27.10
C ALA A 247 -1.30 -3.02 -26.45
N GLY A 248 -1.21 -2.75 -25.14
CA GLY A 248 -1.96 -1.70 -24.47
C GLY A 248 -2.27 -2.01 -23.00
N ALA A 249 -3.37 -1.45 -22.50
CA ALA A 249 -3.93 -1.81 -21.21
C ALA A 249 -4.77 -3.09 -21.33
N GLY A 250 -4.41 -4.11 -20.56
CA GLY A 250 -5.17 -5.34 -20.39
C GLY A 250 -6.38 -5.17 -19.47
N ALA A 251 -7.18 -6.24 -19.35
CA ALA A 251 -8.48 -6.20 -18.67
C ALA A 251 -8.40 -5.92 -17.15
N TRP A 252 -7.23 -6.07 -16.53
CA TRP A 252 -7.01 -5.80 -15.11
C TRP A 252 -6.38 -4.43 -14.83
N HIS A 253 -6.11 -3.61 -15.85
CA HIS A 253 -5.40 -2.35 -15.66
C HIS A 253 -6.21 -1.35 -14.82
N GLY A 254 -5.64 -0.88 -13.72
CA GLY A 254 -6.31 0.04 -12.80
C GLY A 254 -7.38 -0.63 -11.93
N VAL A 255 -7.52 -1.96 -11.96
CA VAL A 255 -8.47 -2.70 -11.12
C VAL A 255 -7.89 -2.92 -9.72
N PRO A 256 -8.55 -2.45 -8.64
CA PRO A 256 -8.17 -2.81 -7.28
C PRO A 256 -8.35 -4.32 -7.06
N VAL A 257 -7.27 -5.01 -6.75
CA VAL A 257 -7.29 -6.46 -6.47
C VAL A 257 -7.33 -6.76 -4.98
N PHE A 258 -6.74 -5.91 -4.14
CA PHE A 258 -6.75 -6.08 -2.68
C PHE A 258 -6.95 -4.74 -1.96
N SER A 259 -7.60 -4.78 -0.81
CA SER A 259 -7.80 -3.63 0.07
C SER A 259 -7.80 -4.07 1.54
N ALA A 260 -7.06 -3.37 2.39
CA ALA A 260 -7.02 -3.60 3.84
C ALA A 260 -7.20 -2.30 4.62
N TRP A 261 -7.63 -2.47 5.86
CA TRP A 261 -7.56 -1.46 6.91
C TRP A 261 -6.67 -2.04 8.01
N VAL A 262 -5.48 -1.47 8.17
CA VAL A 262 -4.42 -2.00 9.04
C VAL A 262 -4.64 -1.44 10.44
N GLU A 263 -5.01 -2.29 11.40
CA GLU A 263 -5.30 -1.86 12.79
C GLU A 263 -4.22 -2.28 13.81
N GLU A 264 -3.41 -3.30 13.47
CA GLU A 264 -2.37 -3.85 14.32
C GLU A 264 -1.01 -3.91 13.57
N PRO A 265 0.10 -3.47 14.19
CA PRO A 265 1.43 -3.54 13.60
C PRO A 265 2.09 -4.92 13.83
N ALA A 266 2.85 -5.40 12.85
CA ALA A 266 3.75 -6.54 12.98
C ALA A 266 5.23 -6.10 12.95
N GLU A 267 6.08 -6.93 13.54
CA GLU A 267 7.53 -6.70 13.64
C GLU A 267 8.21 -6.72 12.25
N ALA A 268 9.00 -5.70 11.95
CA ALA A 268 9.74 -5.61 10.69
C ALA A 268 11.06 -6.39 10.75
N PHE A 269 11.23 -7.38 9.87
CA PHE A 269 12.49 -8.12 9.69
C PHE A 269 13.27 -7.57 8.49
N ALA A 270 14.61 -7.65 8.56
CA ALA A 270 15.45 -7.29 7.42
C ALA A 270 15.18 -8.27 6.25
N PRO A 271 15.24 -7.84 4.98
CA PRO A 271 14.85 -8.68 3.82
C PRO A 271 15.56 -10.04 3.74
N GLU A 272 16.80 -10.13 4.25
CA GLU A 272 17.61 -11.36 4.32
C GLU A 272 17.20 -12.34 5.43
N HIS A 273 16.31 -11.92 6.35
CA HIS A 273 15.87 -12.68 7.53
C HIS A 273 14.36 -13.04 7.50
N GLU A 274 13.63 -12.68 6.44
CA GLU A 274 12.24 -13.10 6.25
C GLU A 274 12.19 -14.59 5.89
N ALA A 275 11.71 -15.42 6.83
CA ALA A 275 11.64 -16.87 6.68
C ALA A 275 10.29 -17.31 6.07
N TRP A 276 10.36 -18.10 4.99
CA TRP A 276 9.17 -18.62 4.30
C TRP A 276 8.59 -19.83 5.05
N GLY A 277 7.30 -19.76 5.40
CA GLY A 277 6.50 -20.83 6.01
C GLY A 277 5.30 -21.18 5.15
#